data_AF-A0A543IGY0-F1
#
_entry.id   AF-A0A543IGY0-F1
#
_cell.length_a   1.000
_cell.length_b   1.000
_cell.length_c   1.000
_cell.angle_alpha   90.00
_cell.angle_beta   90.00
_cell.angle_gamma   90.00
#
_symmetry.space_group_name_H-M   'P 1'
#
loop_
_entity.id
_entity.type
_entity.pdbx_description
1 polymer ?
#
loop_
_entity_poly.entity_id
_entity_poly.type
_entity_poly.pdbx_seq_one_letter_code
_entity_poly.pdbx_strand_id
1 'polypeptide(L)'
;MPMATGLAAAALLGLLLLATARRGRRRPRPRTSHPESLTAVLGPGDEEYLAWLADQLWPGDEYLDLEYEWLAEADLPDQDGHYLSPLCPHCRLRREDVWPCPSCGRLLHPSCGHGMRRRRVDRPYRTHGTHSEAVIGEWVCTGCTSVVGLDVDHGDEPDGRLH
;
A
#
# COMPACT_ATOMS: atom_id res chain seq x y z
N MET A 1 -61.92 19.77 -1.13
CA MET A 1 -60.45 19.82 -1.17
C MET A 1 -59.85 18.51 -1.71
N PRO A 2 -59.85 18.25 -3.04
CA PRO A 2 -59.35 16.98 -3.60
C PRO A 2 -58.03 17.06 -4.38
N MET A 3 -57.43 18.25 -4.58
CA MET A 3 -56.25 18.40 -5.45
C MET A 3 -54.90 18.11 -4.76
N ALA A 4 -54.84 18.19 -3.43
CA ALA A 4 -53.58 17.99 -2.70
C ALA A 4 -53.14 16.51 -2.62
N THR A 5 -54.08 15.56 -2.70
CA THR A 5 -53.80 14.12 -2.61
C THR A 5 -53.24 13.53 -3.91
N GLY A 6 -53.58 14.10 -5.07
CA GLY A 6 -53.10 13.63 -6.38
C GLY A 6 -51.60 13.87 -6.60
N LEU A 7 -51.07 15.00 -6.13
CA LEU A 7 -49.66 15.36 -6.27
C LEU A 7 -48.75 14.51 -5.36
N ALA A 8 -49.22 14.18 -4.15
CA ALA A 8 -48.48 13.32 -3.24
C ALA A 8 -48.36 11.87 -3.75
N ALA A 9 -49.43 11.34 -4.36
CA ALA A 9 -49.43 10.01 -4.95
C ALA A 9 -48.50 9.91 -6.18
N ALA A 10 -48.48 10.93 -7.04
CA ALA A 10 -47.58 10.99 -8.20
C ALA A 10 -46.10 11.10 -7.80
N ALA A 11 -45.80 11.88 -6.76
CA ALA A 11 -44.45 12.00 -6.23
C ALA A 11 -43.95 10.68 -5.61
N LEU A 12 -44.80 9.97 -4.87
CA LEU A 12 -44.46 8.66 -4.30
C LEU A 12 -44.27 7.59 -5.37
N LEU A 13 -45.09 7.59 -6.43
CA LEU A 13 -44.92 6.66 -7.56
C LEU A 13 -43.62 6.93 -8.33
N GLY A 14 -43.29 8.22 -8.54
CA GLY A 14 -42.03 8.64 -9.16
C GLY A 14 -40.81 8.21 -8.34
N LEU A 15 -40.87 8.38 -7.01
CA LEU A 15 -39.80 7.94 -6.10
C LEU A 15 -39.65 6.42 -6.07
N LEU A 16 -40.75 5.66 -6.10
CA LEU A 16 -40.72 4.20 -6.16
C LEU A 16 -40.12 3.67 -7.47
N LEU A 17 -40.47 4.28 -8.62
CA LEU A 17 -39.89 3.92 -9.92
C LEU A 17 -38.40 4.28 -10.02
N LEU A 18 -37.98 5.40 -9.44
CA LEU A 18 -36.57 5.78 -9.32
C LEU A 18 -35.79 4.82 -8.40
N ALA A 19 -36.41 4.32 -7.33
CA ALA A 19 -35.79 3.38 -6.41
C ALA A 19 -35.63 1.97 -7.02
N THR A 20 -36.58 1.51 -7.83
CA THR A 20 -36.49 0.21 -8.52
C THR A 20 -35.51 0.25 -9.70
N ALA A 21 -35.47 1.34 -10.47
CA ALA A 21 -34.47 1.55 -11.53
C ALA A 21 -33.04 1.61 -10.98
N ARG A 22 -32.84 2.13 -9.76
CA ARG A 22 -31.53 2.14 -9.09
C ARG A 22 -31.12 0.78 -8.52
N ARG A 23 -32.07 -0.10 -8.15
CA ARG A 23 -31.77 -1.45 -7.64
C ARG A 23 -31.35 -2.43 -8.74
N GLY A 24 -31.87 -2.28 -9.97
CA GLY A 24 -31.49 -3.13 -11.11
C GLY A 24 -30.08 -2.89 -11.65
N ARG A 25 -29.39 -1.83 -11.22
CA ARG A 25 -28.02 -1.48 -11.63
C ARG A 25 -26.93 -1.90 -10.63
N ARG A 26 -27.20 -2.84 -9.72
CA ARG A 26 -26.11 -3.52 -9.02
C ARG A 26 -25.40 -4.47 -10.00
N ARG A 27 -24.46 -3.89 -10.75
CA ARG A 27 -23.40 -4.61 -11.46
C ARG A 27 -22.74 -5.58 -10.46
N PRO A 28 -22.38 -6.81 -10.88
CA PRO A 28 -21.51 -7.66 -10.08
C PRO A 28 -20.28 -6.86 -9.70
N ARG A 29 -19.97 -6.80 -8.40
CA ARG A 29 -18.78 -6.11 -7.89
C ARG A 29 -17.57 -6.83 -8.48
N PRO A 30 -16.76 -6.22 -9.38
CA PRO A 30 -15.53 -6.86 -9.78
C PRO A 30 -14.66 -6.96 -8.53
N ARG A 31 -14.01 -8.13 -8.37
CA ARG A 31 -12.92 -8.29 -7.42
C ARG A 31 -11.99 -7.10 -7.61
N THR A 32 -11.77 -6.33 -6.55
CA THR A 32 -10.87 -5.18 -6.56
C THR A 32 -9.43 -5.69 -6.65
N SER A 33 -9.03 -6.18 -7.82
CA SER A 33 -7.64 -6.13 -8.24
C SER A 33 -7.33 -4.65 -8.49
N HIS A 34 -6.48 -4.07 -7.66
CA HIS A 34 -5.86 -2.81 -8.05
C HIS A 34 -5.15 -3.08 -9.39
N PRO A 35 -5.31 -2.22 -10.41
CA PRO A 35 -4.61 -2.44 -11.66
C PRO A 35 -3.11 -2.42 -11.36
N GLU A 36 -2.35 -3.37 -11.92
CA GLU A 36 -0.89 -3.39 -11.73
C GLU A 36 -0.20 -2.12 -12.26
N SER A 37 -0.89 -1.36 -13.12
CA SER A 37 -0.41 -0.08 -13.65
C SER A 37 -1.56 0.93 -13.81
N LEU A 38 -1.26 2.21 -13.59
CA LEU A 38 -2.17 3.33 -13.88
C LEU A 38 -2.60 3.35 -15.37
N THR A 39 -1.71 2.91 -16.26
CA THR A 39 -1.96 2.80 -17.72
C THR A 39 -2.97 1.71 -18.07
N ALA A 40 -3.17 0.69 -17.22
CA ALA A 40 -4.15 -0.36 -17.50
C ALA A 40 -5.62 0.13 -17.48
N VAL A 41 -5.86 1.33 -16.97
CA VAL A 41 -7.19 1.97 -16.91
C VAL A 41 -7.33 3.09 -17.96
N LEU A 42 -6.21 3.62 -18.47
CA LEU A 42 -6.20 4.71 -19.42
C LEU A 42 -6.39 4.19 -20.85
N GLY A 43 -7.13 4.94 -21.67
CA GLY A 43 -7.12 4.69 -23.10
C GLY A 43 -5.83 5.23 -23.73
N PRO A 44 -5.38 4.71 -24.89
CA PRO A 44 -4.16 5.18 -25.54
C PRO A 44 -4.13 6.70 -25.79
N GLY A 45 -5.27 7.31 -26.12
CA GLY A 45 -5.36 8.76 -26.31
C GLY A 45 -5.28 9.58 -25.01
N ASP A 46 -5.71 9.00 -23.88
CA ASP A 46 -5.60 9.67 -22.58
C ASP A 46 -4.15 9.62 -22.09
N GLU A 47 -3.44 8.52 -22.36
CA GLU A 47 -1.99 8.40 -22.09
C GLU A 47 -1.20 9.43 -22.90
N GLU A 48 -1.45 9.54 -24.20
CA GLU A 48 -0.80 10.53 -25.07
C GLU A 48 -1.09 11.97 -24.61
N TYR A 49 -2.33 12.26 -24.20
CA TYR A 49 -2.70 13.57 -23.67
C TYR A 49 -1.96 13.90 -22.36
N LEU A 50 -1.87 12.94 -21.44
CA LEU A 50 -1.17 13.13 -20.17
C LEU A 50 0.34 13.26 -20.37
N ALA A 51 0.93 12.49 -21.28
CA ALA A 51 2.35 12.61 -21.63
C ALA A 51 2.66 13.99 -22.23
N TRP A 52 1.81 14.46 -23.18
CA TRP A 52 1.93 15.81 -23.73
C TRP A 52 1.73 16.89 -22.65
N LEU A 53 0.77 16.70 -21.75
CA LEU A 53 0.50 17.66 -20.67
C LEU A 53 1.66 17.76 -19.68
N ALA A 54 2.31 16.64 -19.38
CA ALA A 54 3.51 16.59 -18.54
C ALA A 54 4.66 17.37 -19.18
N ASP A 55 4.92 17.16 -20.48
CA ASP A 55 5.95 17.88 -21.26
C ASP A 55 5.73 19.40 -21.24
N GLN A 56 4.47 19.84 -21.31
CA GLN A 56 4.11 21.26 -21.31
C GLN A 56 4.17 21.92 -19.93
N LEU A 57 3.75 21.20 -18.88
CA LEU A 57 3.65 21.77 -17.53
C LEU A 57 4.93 21.61 -16.72
N TRP A 58 5.83 20.73 -17.16
CA TRP A 58 7.05 20.38 -16.45
C TRP A 58 8.28 20.36 -17.38
N PRO A 59 8.59 21.47 -18.08
CA PRO A 59 9.61 21.53 -19.14
C PRO A 59 11.06 21.39 -18.62
N GLY A 60 11.24 21.36 -17.31
CA GLY A 60 12.50 21.04 -16.63
C GLY A 60 12.15 20.12 -15.46
N ASP A 61 11.98 18.84 -15.75
CA ASP A 61 11.73 17.86 -14.70
C ASP A 61 13.03 17.61 -13.94
N GLU A 62 13.21 18.39 -12.87
CA GLU A 62 14.33 18.30 -11.94
C GLU A 62 14.52 16.86 -11.40
N TYR A 63 13.46 16.04 -11.37
CA TYR A 63 13.57 14.62 -10.99
C TYR A 63 14.10 13.75 -12.12
N LEU A 64 13.74 14.06 -13.37
CA LEU A 64 14.24 13.37 -14.56
C LEU A 64 15.72 13.70 -14.79
N ASP A 65 16.10 14.96 -14.59
CA ASP A 65 17.51 15.40 -14.63
C ASP A 65 18.33 14.72 -13.53
N LEU A 66 17.77 14.59 -12.31
CA LEU A 66 18.38 13.84 -11.22
C LEU A 66 18.51 12.34 -11.54
N GLU A 67 17.51 11.74 -12.19
CA GLU A 67 17.58 10.36 -12.68
C GLU A 67 18.67 10.20 -13.74
N TYR A 68 18.81 11.13 -14.67
CA TYR A 68 19.89 11.12 -15.66
C TYR A 68 21.27 11.30 -15.02
N GLU A 69 21.39 12.19 -14.03
CA GLU A 69 22.62 12.36 -13.25
C GLU A 69 22.97 11.09 -12.48
N TRP A 70 22.01 10.44 -11.83
CA TRP A 70 22.22 9.16 -11.14
C TRP A 70 22.62 8.03 -12.10
N LEU A 71 21.99 7.95 -13.27
CA LEU A 71 22.34 6.97 -14.29
C LEU A 71 23.74 7.23 -14.88
N ALA A 72 24.11 8.49 -15.07
CA ALA A 72 25.42 8.89 -15.59
C ALA A 72 26.55 8.67 -14.56
N GLU A 73 26.28 8.93 -13.27
CA GLU A 73 27.24 8.69 -12.18
C GLU A 73 27.46 7.19 -11.93
N ALA A 74 26.46 6.36 -12.23
CA ALA A 74 26.52 4.93 -11.98
C ALA A 74 27.49 4.16 -12.91
N ASP A 75 27.75 4.62 -14.14
CA ASP A 75 28.58 3.90 -15.16
C ASP A 75 28.31 2.39 -15.21
N LEU A 76 27.06 1.99 -14.95
CA LEU A 76 26.66 0.59 -14.83
C LEU A 76 26.31 0.06 -16.23
N PRO A 77 27.08 -0.88 -16.80
CA PRO A 77 26.62 -1.63 -17.95
C PRO A 77 25.43 -2.45 -17.48
N ASP A 78 24.25 -2.26 -18.11
CA ASP A 78 23.04 -3.06 -18.01
C ASP A 78 23.14 -4.23 -17.01
N GLN A 79 23.05 -3.90 -15.72
CA GLN A 79 23.12 -4.85 -14.62
C GLN A 79 21.80 -4.71 -13.91
N ASP A 80 20.84 -5.54 -14.35
CA ASP A 80 19.77 -6.11 -13.55
C ASP A 80 19.56 -5.34 -12.24
N GLY A 81 18.66 -4.35 -12.27
CA GLY A 81 18.30 -3.43 -11.17
C GLY A 81 17.70 -4.11 -9.93
N HIS A 82 18.20 -5.28 -9.57
CA HIS A 82 17.88 -5.98 -8.35
C HIS A 82 18.79 -5.44 -7.24
N TYR A 83 18.22 -4.62 -6.37
CA TYR A 83 18.74 -4.41 -5.02
C TYR A 83 19.03 -5.80 -4.42
N LEU A 84 20.30 -6.21 -4.39
CA LEU A 84 20.68 -7.53 -3.89
C LEU A 84 20.46 -7.56 -2.38
N SER A 85 19.29 -8.01 -1.94
CA SER A 85 19.01 -8.16 -0.52
C SER A 85 20.13 -9.00 0.14
N PRO A 86 20.71 -8.50 1.25
CA PRO A 86 21.82 -9.17 1.90
C PRO A 86 21.42 -10.57 2.37
N LEU A 87 22.37 -11.50 2.34
CA LEU A 87 22.17 -12.83 2.91
C LEU A 87 22.03 -12.72 4.43
N CYS A 88 20.97 -13.28 4.98
CA CYS A 88 20.89 -13.43 6.43
C CYS A 88 21.99 -14.40 6.90
N PRO A 89 22.88 -14.02 7.83
CA PRO A 89 23.99 -14.87 8.26
C PRO A 89 23.52 -16.12 9.04
N HIS A 90 22.28 -16.12 9.55
CA HIS A 90 21.73 -17.23 10.31
C HIS A 90 21.11 -18.31 9.41
N CYS A 91 20.09 -17.96 8.63
CA CYS A 91 19.38 -18.94 7.79
C CYS A 91 19.91 -19.03 6.36
N ARG A 92 20.87 -18.17 5.97
CA ARG A 92 21.49 -18.08 4.64
C ARG A 92 20.50 -17.89 3.49
N LEU A 93 19.32 -17.34 3.78
CA LEU A 93 18.34 -16.98 2.76
C LEU A 93 18.55 -15.52 2.34
N ARG A 94 18.46 -15.25 1.03
CA ARG A 94 18.18 -13.90 0.53
C ARG A 94 16.68 -13.73 0.56
N ARG A 95 16.22 -12.75 1.32
CA ARG A 95 14.82 -12.37 1.34
C ARG A 95 14.74 -10.86 1.39
N GLU A 96 13.66 -10.33 0.85
CA GLU A 96 13.35 -8.90 0.85
C GLU A 96 13.26 -8.33 2.29
N ASP A 97 12.99 -9.19 3.28
CA ASP A 97 12.93 -8.85 4.69
C ASP A 97 14.29 -8.96 5.43
N VAL A 98 15.43 -8.94 4.73
CA VAL A 98 16.75 -8.79 5.35
C VAL A 98 17.28 -7.38 5.16
N TRP A 99 17.48 -6.64 6.25
CA TRP A 99 17.94 -5.25 6.19
C TRP A 99 18.91 -4.88 7.33
N PRO A 100 19.75 -3.85 7.18
CA PRO A 100 20.60 -3.37 8.26
C PRO A 100 19.82 -2.53 9.28
N CYS A 101 20.15 -2.66 10.56
CA CYS A 101 19.63 -1.79 11.61
C CYS A 101 20.04 -0.33 11.35
N PRO A 102 19.11 0.63 11.29
CA PRO A 102 19.43 2.02 10.95
C PRO A 102 20.35 2.69 11.97
N SER A 103 20.39 2.19 13.21
CA SER A 103 21.21 2.79 14.28
C SER A 103 22.62 2.20 14.38
N CYS A 104 22.85 0.95 13.96
CA CYS A 104 24.14 0.28 14.18
C CYS A 104 24.61 -0.64 13.05
N GLY A 105 23.85 -0.75 11.95
CA GLY A 105 24.21 -1.55 10.78
C GLY A 105 24.08 -3.07 10.95
N ARG A 106 23.79 -3.60 12.15
CA ARG A 106 23.57 -5.05 12.35
C ARG A 106 22.45 -5.55 11.44
N LEU A 107 22.67 -6.65 10.72
CA LEU A 107 21.64 -7.28 9.88
C LEU A 107 20.49 -7.83 10.72
N LEU A 108 19.28 -7.59 10.22
CA LEU A 108 18.00 -7.87 10.82
C LEU A 108 17.20 -8.76 9.86
N HIS A 109 16.56 -9.80 10.38
CA HIS A 109 15.71 -10.69 9.58
C HIS A 109 14.53 -11.19 10.43
N PRO A 110 13.32 -10.61 10.29
CA PRO A 110 12.15 -10.94 11.10
C PRO A 110 11.74 -12.40 10.97
N SER A 111 11.72 -12.94 9.75
CA SER A 111 11.26 -14.32 9.50
C SER A 111 12.02 -15.37 10.32
N CYS A 112 13.32 -15.18 10.56
CA CYS A 112 14.14 -16.10 11.37
C CYS A 112 14.52 -15.53 12.76
N GLY A 113 14.12 -14.29 13.06
CA GLY A 113 14.48 -13.59 14.31
C GLY A 113 15.94 -13.17 14.41
N HIS A 114 16.72 -13.18 13.32
CA HIS A 114 18.13 -12.79 13.40
C HIS A 114 18.27 -11.29 13.71
N GLY A 115 19.17 -10.96 14.64
CA GLY A 115 19.55 -9.59 14.95
C GLY A 115 18.51 -8.80 15.75
N MET A 116 17.29 -9.32 15.93
CA MET A 116 16.19 -8.66 16.64
C MET A 116 15.51 -9.57 17.65
N ARG A 117 14.82 -8.97 18.62
CA ARG A 117 13.94 -9.68 19.56
C ARG A 117 12.62 -8.95 19.71
N ARG A 118 11.54 -9.69 19.95
CA ARG A 118 10.24 -9.11 20.27
C ARG A 118 10.18 -8.71 21.74
N ARG A 119 9.74 -7.49 22.02
CA ARG A 119 9.39 -6.96 23.35
C ARG A 119 7.89 -6.69 23.37
N ARG A 120 7.14 -7.31 24.28
CA ARG A 120 5.73 -6.93 24.50
C ARG A 120 5.67 -5.57 25.19
N VAL A 121 4.67 -4.77 24.83
CA VAL A 121 4.42 -3.48 25.48
C VAL A 121 3.32 -3.64 26.52
N ASP A 122 3.53 -3.06 27.70
CA ASP A 122 2.59 -3.23 28.83
C ASP A 122 1.24 -2.55 28.59
N ARG A 123 1.27 -1.44 27.83
CA ARG A 123 0.08 -0.69 27.44
C ARG A 123 0.09 -0.52 25.92
N PRO A 124 -0.82 -1.20 25.20
CA PRO A 124 -0.95 -1.01 23.77
C PRO A 124 -1.17 0.46 23.44
N TYR A 125 -0.46 0.96 22.43
CA TYR A 125 -0.53 2.36 22.01
C TYR A 125 -0.72 2.47 20.50
N ARG A 126 -1.08 3.67 20.04
CA ARG A 126 -1.29 3.94 18.61
C ARG A 126 -0.21 4.87 18.09
N THR A 127 0.30 4.58 16.90
CA THR A 127 1.18 5.49 16.16
C THR A 127 0.42 6.11 15.01
N HIS A 128 0.90 7.25 14.51
CA HIS A 128 0.26 7.95 13.39
C HIS A 128 0.22 7.09 12.11
N GLY A 129 1.09 6.09 11.97
CA GLY A 129 1.18 5.22 10.79
C GLY A 129 0.34 3.94 10.83
N THR A 130 -0.14 3.50 12.00
CA THR A 130 -0.76 2.16 12.16
C THR A 130 -2.29 2.15 12.02
N HIS A 131 -2.88 3.04 11.21
CA HIS A 131 -4.28 3.04 10.76
C HIS A 131 -5.30 2.21 11.58
N SER A 132 -5.52 2.60 12.86
CA SER A 132 -6.45 2.02 13.85
C SER A 132 -5.99 0.77 14.63
N GLU A 133 -4.91 0.11 14.24
CA GLU A 133 -4.32 -1.02 14.93
C GLU A 133 -3.50 -0.56 16.15
N ALA A 134 -3.63 -1.30 17.26
CA ALA A 134 -2.88 -1.04 18.48
C ALA A 134 -1.54 -1.78 18.44
N VAL A 135 -0.44 -1.09 18.73
CA VAL A 135 0.87 -1.72 18.89
C VAL A 135 0.84 -2.57 20.17
N ILE A 136 1.04 -3.87 20.03
CA ILE A 136 1.08 -4.87 21.11
C ILE A 136 2.51 -5.37 21.40
N GLY A 137 3.46 -5.02 20.53
CA GLY A 137 4.87 -5.27 20.76
C GLY A 137 5.78 -4.45 19.88
N GLU A 138 7.07 -4.52 20.18
CA GLU A 138 8.13 -3.83 19.46
C GLU A 138 9.21 -4.84 19.11
N TRP A 139 9.73 -4.74 17.89
CA TRP A 139 10.94 -5.43 17.49
C TRP A 139 12.15 -4.57 17.86
N VAL A 140 13.03 -5.13 18.67
CA VAL A 140 14.17 -4.43 19.25
C VAL A 140 15.47 -5.03 18.73
N CYS A 141 16.36 -4.20 18.19
CA CYS A 141 17.69 -4.63 17.80
C CYS A 141 18.47 -5.19 19.00
N THR A 142 19.09 -6.34 18.82
CA THR A 142 19.93 -6.99 19.84
C THR A 142 21.32 -6.36 19.98
N GLY A 143 21.70 -5.47 19.04
CA GLY A 143 23.00 -4.79 19.04
C GLY A 143 22.97 -3.46 19.80
N CYS A 144 22.07 -2.57 19.41
CA CYS A 144 21.99 -1.20 19.94
C CYS A 144 20.69 -0.90 20.70
N THR A 145 19.79 -1.87 20.85
CA THR A 145 18.51 -1.71 21.56
C THR A 145 17.50 -0.74 20.95
N SER A 146 17.73 -0.25 19.73
CA SER A 146 16.74 0.55 19.01
C SER A 146 15.50 -0.26 18.63
N VAL A 147 14.35 0.41 18.60
CA VAL A 147 13.12 -0.14 18.02
C VAL A 147 13.24 -0.08 16.51
N VAL A 148 13.07 -1.23 15.86
CA VAL A 148 13.29 -1.42 14.41
C VAL A 148 12.04 -1.91 13.69
N GLY A 149 10.96 -2.15 14.42
CA GLY A 149 9.67 -2.55 13.88
C GLY A 149 8.61 -2.57 14.97
N LEU A 150 7.34 -2.51 14.57
CA LEU A 150 6.19 -2.57 15.47
C LEU A 150 5.39 -3.83 15.18
N ASP A 151 4.88 -4.44 16.24
CA ASP A 151 3.98 -5.58 16.18
C ASP A 151 2.60 -5.09 16.61
N VAL A 152 1.65 -5.18 15.69
CA VAL A 152 0.32 -4.58 15.83
C VAL A 152 -0.73 -5.67 15.93
N ASP A 153 -1.78 -5.37 16.67
CA ASP A 153 -2.96 -6.23 16.76
C ASP A 153 -3.76 -6.13 15.46
N HIS A 154 -3.63 -7.14 14.61
CA HIS A 154 -4.34 -7.23 13.33
C HIS A 154 -5.82 -7.59 13.49
N GLY A 155 -6.31 -7.79 14.74
CA GLY A 155 -7.61 -8.39 14.99
C GLY A 155 -7.62 -9.86 14.57
N ASP A 156 -8.45 -10.66 15.23
CA ASP A 156 -8.65 -12.06 14.85
C ASP A 156 -9.30 -12.13 13.46
N GLU A 157 -8.51 -12.13 12.38
CA GLU A 157 -8.96 -12.78 11.15
C GLU A 157 -9.12 -14.28 11.50
N PRO A 158 -10.31 -14.87 11.29
CA PRO A 158 -10.56 -16.23 11.68
C PRO A 158 -9.58 -17.13 10.92
N ASP A 159 -8.72 -17.76 11.71
CA ASP A 159 -7.76 -18.80 11.36
C ASP A 159 -8.34 -19.65 10.22
N GLY A 160 -7.85 -19.42 9.01
CA GLY A 160 -8.17 -20.20 7.82
C GLY A 160 -7.63 -21.61 7.98
N ARG A 161 -8.26 -22.39 8.87
CA ARG A 161 -8.06 -23.83 9.01
C ARG A 161 -8.47 -24.47 7.69
N LEU A 162 -7.47 -24.68 6.84
CA LEU A 162 -7.51 -25.68 5.79
C LEU A 162 -7.69 -27.04 6.47
N HIS A 163 -8.92 -27.55 6.39
CA HIS A 163 -9.24 -28.97 6.55
C HIS A 163 -8.93 -29.72 5.27
#